data_AF-A0A354YG47-F1
#
_entry.id   AF-A0A354YG47-F1
#
_cell.length_a   1.000
_cell.length_b   1.000
_cell.length_c   1.000
_cell.angle_alpha   90.00
_cell.angle_beta   90.00
_cell.angle_gamma   90.00
#
_symmetry.space_group_name_H-M   'P 1'
#
loop_
_entity.id
_entity.type
_entity.pdbx_description
1 polymer ?
#
loop_
_entity_poly.entity_id
_entity_poly.type
_entity_poly.pdbx_seq_one_letter_code
_entity_poly.pdbx_strand_id
1 'polypeptide(L)'
;LFRSAARVGRAFQQALARRAIAEEALFARDYVRLEGIEPAKFSTAFDSLCDELLPPLQEPVLAGHPWLVFAICANPDGYVPTHNLRFSQPLSGDPARDLVGNRTKRIFTDRVGRSVGAHTDPYRLQVYRRDTGQIMFDLSAPILVSGRHWGGFRIGYTLE
;
A
#
# COMPACT_ATOMS: atom_id res chain seq x y z
N LEU A 1 4.93 3.59 12.61
CA LEU A 1 5.65 3.12 11.41
C LEU A 1 6.29 1.75 11.60
N PHE A 2 7.46 1.62 12.25
CA PHE A 2 8.22 0.36 12.35
C PHE A 2 7.41 -0.81 12.94
N ARG A 3 6.67 -0.56 14.02
CA ARG A 3 5.77 -1.56 14.62
C ARG A 3 4.70 -2.04 13.64
N SER A 4 4.19 -1.16 12.79
CA SER A 4 3.19 -1.50 11.76
C SER A 4 3.81 -2.35 10.65
N ALA A 5 4.96 -1.96 10.13
CA ALA A 5 5.70 -2.75 9.13
C ALA A 5 6.01 -4.16 9.65
N ALA A 6 6.50 -4.27 10.89
CA ALA A 6 6.77 -5.55 11.53
C ALA A 6 5.50 -6.39 11.79
N ARG A 7 4.36 -5.76 12.08
CA ARG A 7 3.06 -6.46 12.23
C ARG A 7 2.60 -7.04 10.90
N VAL A 8 2.71 -6.28 9.80
CA VAL A 8 2.38 -6.78 8.46
C VAL A 8 3.29 -7.93 8.06
N GLY A 9 4.61 -7.78 8.26
CA GLY A 9 5.58 -8.85 8.01
C GLY A 9 5.22 -10.14 8.75
N ARG A 10 4.90 -10.05 10.05
CA ARG A 10 4.45 -11.22 10.83
C ARG A 10 3.14 -11.82 10.34
N ALA A 11 2.17 -11.00 9.93
CA ALA A 11 0.89 -11.50 9.41
C ALA A 11 1.11 -12.29 8.11
N PHE A 12 1.97 -11.81 7.22
CA PHE A 12 2.35 -12.54 6.02
C PHE A 12 3.15 -13.81 6.33
N GLN A 13 4.08 -13.79 7.29
CA GLN A 13 4.77 -15.00 7.73
C GLN A 13 3.81 -16.06 8.29
N GLN A 14 2.79 -15.64 9.05
CA GLN A 14 1.75 -16.54 9.55
C GLN A 14 0.90 -17.09 8.41
N ALA A 15 0.59 -16.27 7.40
CA ALA A 15 -0.14 -16.72 6.20
C ALA A 15 0.63 -17.80 5.43
N LEU A 16 1.95 -17.66 5.30
CA LEU A 16 2.83 -18.68 4.71
C LEU A 16 2.85 -19.94 5.57
N ALA A 17 3.05 -19.81 6.89
CA ALA A 17 3.11 -20.93 7.81
C ALA A 17 1.83 -21.78 7.82
N ARG A 18 0.65 -21.14 7.68
CA ARG A 18 -0.65 -21.81 7.57
C ARG A 18 -1.02 -22.25 6.15
N ARG A 19 -0.13 -22.07 5.17
CA ARG A 19 -0.36 -22.36 3.74
C ARG A 19 -1.59 -21.65 3.14
N ALA A 20 -1.93 -20.46 3.65
CA ALA A 20 -2.99 -19.64 3.07
C ALA A 20 -2.58 -18.99 1.73
N ILE A 21 -1.27 -18.91 1.47
CA ILE A 21 -0.68 -18.46 0.21
C ILE A 21 0.65 -19.20 0.01
N ALA A 22 1.03 -19.44 -1.25
CA ALA A 22 2.39 -19.88 -1.58
C ALA A 22 3.38 -18.72 -1.47
N GLU A 23 4.66 -19.00 -1.22
CA GLU A 23 5.67 -17.94 -1.14
C GLU A 23 5.79 -17.19 -2.48
N GLU A 24 5.80 -17.93 -3.59
CA GLU A 24 5.87 -17.38 -4.94
C GLU A 24 4.71 -16.42 -5.21
N ALA A 25 3.50 -16.79 -4.76
CA ALA A 25 2.31 -15.95 -4.90
C ALA A 25 2.36 -14.70 -4.01
N LEU A 26 2.94 -14.77 -2.80
CA LEU A 26 3.10 -13.61 -1.94
C LEU A 26 4.09 -12.58 -2.52
N PHE A 27 5.10 -13.06 -3.25
CA PHE A 27 6.14 -12.22 -3.87
C PHE A 27 5.93 -12.03 -5.38
N ALA A 28 4.75 -12.38 -5.90
CA ALA A 28 4.36 -12.25 -7.30
C ALA A 28 4.57 -10.81 -7.82
N ARG A 29 4.94 -10.70 -9.10
CA ARG A 29 5.18 -9.42 -9.81
C ARG A 29 4.47 -9.39 -11.17
N ASP A 30 3.69 -10.42 -11.46
CA ASP A 30 2.76 -10.49 -12.56
C ASP A 30 1.50 -9.71 -12.19
N TYR A 31 1.17 -8.72 -13.02
CA TYR A 31 0.01 -7.85 -12.86
C TYR A 31 -0.90 -8.02 -14.06
N VAL A 32 -2.14 -8.41 -13.82
CA VAL A 32 -3.18 -8.46 -14.84
C VAL A 32 -3.96 -7.16 -14.78
N ARG A 33 -3.95 -6.36 -15.86
CA ARG A 33 -4.77 -5.15 -15.92
C ARG A 33 -6.25 -5.55 -15.94
N LEU A 34 -7.06 -4.89 -15.11
CA LEU A 34 -8.52 -5.03 -15.13
C LEU A 34 -9.09 -4.17 -16.26
N GLU A 35 -9.78 -4.80 -17.21
CA GLU A 35 -10.32 -4.13 -18.39
C GLU A 35 -11.47 -3.18 -18.06
N GLY A 36 -11.60 -2.09 -18.82
CA GLY A 36 -12.71 -1.15 -18.71
C GLY A 36 -12.70 -0.26 -17.46
N ILE A 37 -11.63 -0.24 -16.67
CA ILE A 37 -11.52 0.56 -15.44
C ILE A 37 -10.51 1.69 -15.61
N GLU A 38 -10.96 2.92 -15.36
CA GLU A 38 -10.11 4.10 -15.26
C GLU A 38 -10.31 4.81 -13.90
N PRO A 39 -9.22 5.14 -13.16
CA PRO A 39 -7.82 4.89 -13.49
C PRO A 39 -7.46 3.40 -13.50
N ALA A 40 -6.49 3.02 -14.33
CA ALA A 40 -6.02 1.64 -14.48
C ALA A 40 -5.83 0.91 -13.14
N LYS A 41 -6.45 -0.27 -13.04
CA LYS A 41 -6.31 -1.21 -11.91
C LYS A 41 -5.69 -2.52 -12.37
N PHE A 42 -5.09 -3.22 -11.42
CA PHE A 42 -4.39 -4.46 -11.65
C PHE A 42 -4.81 -5.51 -10.63
N SER A 43 -4.60 -6.77 -10.95
CA SER A 43 -4.67 -7.86 -9.99
C SER A 43 -3.39 -8.68 -9.98
N THR A 44 -3.06 -9.26 -8.83
CA THR A 44 -1.93 -10.16 -8.62
C THR A 44 -2.25 -11.19 -7.53
N ALA A 45 -1.44 -12.24 -7.43
CA ALA A 45 -1.75 -13.44 -6.66
C ALA A 45 -1.96 -13.22 -5.14
N PHE A 46 -1.43 -12.14 -4.57
CA PHE A 46 -1.57 -11.83 -3.14
C PHE A 46 -2.73 -10.89 -2.80
N ASP A 47 -3.56 -10.50 -3.78
CA ASP A 47 -4.63 -9.53 -3.58
C ASP A 47 -5.62 -9.91 -2.50
N SER A 48 -6.22 -11.11 -2.61
CA SER A 48 -7.24 -11.56 -1.67
C SER A 48 -6.71 -11.66 -0.24
N LEU A 49 -5.46 -12.11 -0.09
CA LEU A 49 -4.79 -12.16 1.22
C LEU A 49 -4.59 -10.76 1.79
N CYS A 50 -4.17 -9.80 0.97
CA CYS A 50 -3.99 -8.42 1.39
C CYS A 50 -5.31 -7.75 1.77
N ASP A 51 -6.39 -8.04 1.02
CA ASP A 51 -7.72 -7.49 1.32
C ASP A 51 -8.29 -8.02 2.64
N GLU A 52 -7.91 -9.25 3.06
CA GLU A 52 -8.21 -9.79 4.39
C GLU A 52 -7.32 -9.17 5.49
N LEU A 53 -6.00 -9.15 5.28
CA LEU A 53 -5.04 -8.89 6.37
C LEU A 53 -4.73 -7.41 6.57
N LEU A 54 -4.72 -6.60 5.52
CA LEU A 54 -4.23 -5.23 5.60
C LEU A 54 -5.21 -4.26 6.26
N PRO A 55 -6.53 -4.29 6.03
CA PRO A 55 -7.46 -3.36 6.67
C PRO A 55 -7.34 -3.33 8.22
N PRO A 56 -7.38 -4.46 8.95
CA PRO A 56 -7.24 -4.43 10.41
C PRO A 56 -5.85 -4.01 10.91
N LEU A 57 -4.83 -3.97 10.04
CA LEU A 57 -3.48 -3.50 10.36
C LEU A 57 -3.24 -2.02 9.99
N GLN A 58 -3.96 -1.53 8.98
CA GLN A 58 -3.82 -0.18 8.42
C GLN A 58 -4.78 0.81 9.08
N GLU A 59 -6.06 0.45 9.24
CA GLU A 59 -7.10 1.36 9.73
C GLU A 59 -6.84 1.86 11.15
N PRO A 60 -6.40 1.03 12.13
CA PRO A 60 -6.11 1.53 13.47
C PRO A 60 -4.96 2.54 13.50
N VAL A 61 -4.01 2.45 12.56
CA VAL A 61 -2.91 3.43 12.44
C VAL A 61 -3.46 4.78 11.99
N LEU A 62 -4.33 4.78 10.98
CA LEU A 62 -4.96 5.99 10.47
C LEU A 62 -5.91 6.61 11.51
N ALA A 63 -6.78 5.81 12.13
CA ALA A 63 -7.74 6.28 13.13
C ALA A 63 -7.07 6.85 14.38
N GLY A 64 -5.91 6.33 14.78
CA GLY A 64 -5.17 6.83 15.95
C GLY A 64 -4.42 8.14 15.74
N HIS A 65 -4.34 8.66 14.51
CA HIS A 65 -3.52 9.83 14.18
C HIS A 65 -4.24 10.74 13.16
N PRO A 66 -5.02 11.73 13.63
CA PRO A 66 -5.83 12.59 12.77
C PRO A 66 -5.06 13.37 11.70
N TRP A 67 -3.76 13.61 11.93
CA TRP A 67 -2.84 14.28 11.01
C TRP A 67 -2.38 13.38 9.85
N LEU A 68 -2.68 12.06 9.89
CA LEU A 68 -2.40 11.16 8.79
C LEU A 68 -3.44 11.29 7.66
N VAL A 69 -2.94 11.35 6.43
CA VAL A 69 -3.74 11.20 5.22
C VAL A 69 -3.89 9.74 4.83
N PHE A 70 -2.89 8.89 5.08
CA PHE A 70 -3.02 7.46 4.82
C PHE A 70 -1.99 6.66 5.62
N ALA A 71 -2.28 5.37 5.79
CA ALA A 71 -1.36 4.37 6.31
C ALA A 71 -1.58 3.07 5.52
N ILE A 72 -0.67 2.75 4.59
CA ILE A 72 -0.87 1.66 3.62
C ILE A 72 0.42 0.89 3.37
N CYS A 73 0.29 -0.27 2.72
CA CYS A 73 1.41 -1.04 2.20
C CYS A 73 1.55 -0.86 0.68
N ALA A 74 2.80 -0.88 0.20
CA ALA A 74 3.11 -0.91 -1.23
C ALA A 74 4.28 -1.86 -1.48
N ASN A 75 4.22 -2.64 -2.56
CA ASN A 75 5.34 -3.51 -2.96
C ASN A 75 6.42 -2.72 -3.75
N PRO A 76 7.55 -3.33 -4.15
CA PRO A 76 8.64 -2.65 -4.82
C PRO A 76 8.32 -2.01 -6.18
N ASP A 77 7.21 -2.39 -6.84
CA ASP A 77 6.77 -1.71 -8.07
C ASP A 77 5.91 -0.46 -7.80
N GLY A 78 5.63 -0.17 -6.52
CA GLY A 78 4.64 0.84 -6.15
C GLY A 78 3.21 0.32 -6.25
N TYR A 79 3.00 -0.99 -6.34
CA TYR A 79 1.67 -1.58 -6.31
C TYR A 79 1.08 -1.54 -4.90
N VAL A 80 -0.12 -0.97 -4.77
CA VAL A 80 -0.90 -0.91 -3.54
C VAL A 80 -2.04 -1.93 -3.64
N PRO A 81 -1.90 -3.13 -3.03
CA PRO A 81 -2.95 -4.15 -3.12
C PRO A 81 -4.21 -3.75 -2.35
N THR A 82 -4.08 -3.08 -1.21
CA THR A 82 -5.22 -2.72 -0.36
C THR A 82 -4.97 -1.36 0.26
N HIS A 83 -5.76 -0.37 -0.16
CA HIS A 83 -5.70 0.98 0.41
C HIS A 83 -6.59 1.11 1.64
N ASN A 84 -6.39 2.15 2.46
CA ASN A 84 -7.33 2.52 3.51
C ASN A 84 -8.78 2.60 3.01
N LEU A 85 -9.74 2.24 3.85
CA LEU A 85 -11.16 2.11 3.48
C LEU A 85 -11.73 3.36 2.81
N ARG A 86 -11.36 4.55 3.29
CA ARG A 86 -11.80 5.83 2.72
C ARG A 86 -11.39 6.04 1.25
N PHE A 87 -10.38 5.31 0.79
CA PHE A 87 -9.87 5.32 -0.59
C PHE A 87 -10.03 3.96 -1.27
N SER A 88 -10.92 3.10 -0.77
CA SER A 88 -11.27 1.81 -1.35
C SER A 88 -12.78 1.74 -1.61
N GLN A 89 -13.39 2.88 -2.00
CA GLN A 89 -14.82 2.97 -2.30
C GLN A 89 -15.16 2.15 -3.54
N PRO A 90 -16.39 1.60 -3.65
CA PRO A 90 -16.84 0.95 -4.89
C PRO A 90 -16.63 1.85 -6.11
N LEU A 91 -16.26 1.26 -7.25
CA LEU A 91 -16.13 1.98 -8.51
C LEU A 91 -17.49 2.56 -8.90
N SER A 92 -17.49 3.85 -9.24
CA SER A 92 -18.69 4.59 -9.63
C SER A 92 -18.87 4.66 -11.14
N GLY A 93 -17.80 4.41 -11.91
CA GLY A 93 -17.78 4.60 -13.36
C GLY A 93 -17.47 6.05 -13.79
N ASP A 94 -17.38 6.98 -12.84
CA ASP A 94 -16.88 8.33 -13.07
C ASP A 94 -15.36 8.37 -12.78
N PRO A 95 -14.51 8.58 -13.80
CA PRO A 95 -13.06 8.58 -13.63
C PRO A 95 -12.56 9.62 -12.61
N ALA A 96 -13.19 10.79 -12.50
CA ALA A 96 -12.77 11.82 -11.55
C ALA A 96 -13.06 11.41 -10.11
N ARG A 97 -14.22 10.77 -9.88
CA ARG A 97 -14.61 10.23 -8.56
C ARG A 97 -13.76 9.03 -8.18
N ASP A 98 -13.53 8.11 -9.12
CA ASP A 98 -12.77 6.88 -8.88
C ASP A 98 -11.27 7.16 -8.68
N LEU A 99 -10.73 8.20 -9.32
CA LEU A 99 -9.35 8.67 -9.14
C LEU A 99 -9.02 9.00 -7.68
N VAL A 100 -9.97 9.62 -6.97
CA VAL A 100 -9.81 10.05 -5.57
C VAL A 100 -10.36 9.02 -4.58
N GLY A 101 -11.49 8.40 -4.89
CA GLY A 101 -12.23 7.51 -3.99
C GLY A 101 -11.80 6.04 -4.02
N ASN A 102 -11.16 5.58 -5.10
CA ASN A 102 -10.73 4.20 -5.26
C ASN A 102 -9.27 4.08 -5.73
N ARG A 103 -8.37 4.13 -4.75
CA ARG A 103 -6.91 4.09 -4.93
C ARG A 103 -6.29 2.72 -4.68
N THR A 104 -7.09 1.71 -4.34
CA THR A 104 -6.63 0.32 -4.22
C THR A 104 -6.36 -0.30 -5.60
N LYS A 105 -5.57 -1.38 -5.63
CA LYS A 105 -5.24 -2.13 -6.85
C LYS A 105 -4.55 -1.29 -7.94
N ARG A 106 -3.78 -0.27 -7.54
CA ARG A 106 -3.09 0.66 -8.44
C ARG A 106 -1.58 0.54 -8.30
N ILE A 107 -0.87 0.78 -9.40
CA ILE A 107 0.58 0.94 -9.43
C ILE A 107 0.91 2.43 -9.46
N PHE A 108 1.58 2.94 -8.43
CA PHE A 108 2.02 4.33 -8.35
C PHE A 108 3.43 4.45 -8.91
N THR A 109 3.51 4.94 -10.15
CA THR A 109 4.76 5.00 -10.92
C THR A 109 5.56 6.29 -10.73
N ASP A 110 5.06 7.23 -9.93
CA ASP A 110 5.78 8.43 -9.57
C ASP A 110 6.98 8.12 -8.65
N ARG A 111 7.92 9.07 -8.54
CA ARG A 111 9.15 8.90 -7.75
C ARG A 111 8.86 8.47 -6.30
N VAL A 112 7.86 9.06 -5.66
CA VAL A 112 7.51 8.77 -4.27
C VAL A 112 6.85 7.39 -4.20
N GLY A 113 5.88 7.14 -5.07
CA GLY A 113 5.15 5.88 -5.20
C GLY A 113 6.02 4.64 -5.40
N ARG A 114 7.03 4.72 -6.27
CA ARG A 114 7.98 3.61 -6.45
C ARG A 114 8.92 3.45 -5.27
N SER A 115 9.43 4.58 -4.75
CA SER A 115 10.50 4.53 -3.75
C SER A 115 10.07 3.87 -2.45
N VAL A 116 8.79 3.97 -2.04
CA VAL A 116 8.32 3.52 -0.73
C VAL A 116 8.38 2.01 -0.50
N GLY A 117 8.14 1.22 -1.55
CA GLY A 117 8.19 -0.24 -1.47
C GLY A 117 9.51 -0.81 -1.95
N ALA A 118 10.34 -0.03 -2.64
CA ALA A 118 11.58 -0.51 -3.24
C ALA A 118 12.81 -0.37 -2.33
N HIS A 119 12.81 0.60 -1.42
CA HIS A 119 13.97 0.87 -0.57
C HIS A 119 14.14 -0.18 0.54
N THR A 120 15.40 -0.44 0.90
CA THR A 120 15.79 -1.35 1.99
C THR A 120 16.45 -0.62 3.16
N ASP A 121 16.41 0.71 3.17
CA ASP A 121 16.89 1.52 4.29
C ASP A 121 15.98 1.29 5.51
N PRO A 122 16.46 1.51 6.75
CA PRO A 122 15.63 1.34 7.94
C PRO A 122 14.31 2.13 7.87
N TYR A 123 14.37 3.34 7.31
CA TYR A 123 13.22 4.15 6.93
C TYR A 123 13.59 5.13 5.82
N ARG A 124 12.57 5.68 5.16
CA ARG A 124 12.75 6.74 4.15
C ARG A 124 11.69 7.82 4.31
N LEU A 125 12.16 9.07 4.43
CA LEU A 125 11.32 10.27 4.43
C LEU A 125 11.41 10.93 3.06
N GLN A 126 10.26 11.24 2.47
CA GLN A 126 10.14 11.97 1.21
C GLN A 126 9.19 13.14 1.42
N VAL A 127 9.53 14.29 0.83
CA VAL A 127 8.69 15.48 0.82
C VAL A 127 8.34 15.80 -0.63
N TYR A 128 7.06 16.05 -0.90
CA TYR A 128 6.59 16.43 -2.22
C TYR A 128 5.41 17.38 -2.13
N ARG A 129 5.21 18.19 -3.17
CA ARG A 129 4.03 19.06 -3.30
C ARG A 129 2.96 18.31 -4.07
N ARG A 130 1.72 18.35 -3.58
CA ARG A 130 0.54 17.97 -4.37
C ARG A 130 0.22 19.08 -5.37
N ASP A 131 -0.63 18.77 -6.35
CA ASP A 131 -1.13 19.73 -7.33
C ASP A 131 -1.86 20.91 -6.66
N THR A 132 -2.36 20.72 -5.44
CA THR A 132 -2.99 21.76 -4.60
C THR A 132 -2.00 22.71 -3.93
N GLY A 133 -0.68 22.52 -4.10
CA GLY A 133 0.37 23.29 -3.43
C GLY A 133 0.69 22.81 -2.00
N GLN A 134 -0.16 21.97 -1.42
CA GLN A 134 0.06 21.38 -0.09
C GLN A 134 1.33 20.52 -0.06
N ILE A 135 2.13 20.72 0.97
CA ILE A 135 3.33 19.91 1.24
C ILE A 135 2.88 18.61 1.90
N MET A 136 3.27 17.50 1.28
CA MET A 136 3.01 16.16 1.75
C MET A 136 4.30 15.51 2.22
N PHE A 137 4.26 14.96 3.43
CA PHE A 137 5.33 14.13 3.98
C PHE A 137 4.95 12.67 3.81
N ASP A 138 5.86 11.89 3.27
CA ASP A 138 5.73 10.45 3.14
C ASP A 138 6.86 9.77 3.88
N LEU A 139 6.52 8.92 4.85
CA LEU A 139 7.47 8.18 5.66
C LEU A 139 7.19 6.69 5.52
N SER A 140 8.20 5.91 5.16
CA SER A 140 8.06 4.46 4.94
C SER A 140 9.14 3.65 5.66
N ALA A 141 8.80 2.41 6.01
CA ALA A 141 9.71 1.42 6.56
C ALA A 141 9.51 0.06 5.87
N PRO A 142 10.57 -0.73 5.64
CA PRO A 142 10.50 -1.98 4.93
C PRO A 142 9.72 -3.03 5.72
N ILE A 143 8.95 -3.83 4.98
CA ILE A 143 8.23 -5.02 5.43
C ILE A 143 9.09 -6.21 5.03
N LEU A 144 9.56 -6.95 6.04
CA LEU A 144 10.31 -8.19 5.85
C LEU A 144 9.41 -9.38 6.18
N VAL A 145 9.45 -10.40 5.33
CA VAL A 145 8.78 -11.69 5.51
C VAL A 145 9.85 -12.75 5.45
N SER A 146 10.13 -13.41 6.58
CA SER A 146 11.18 -14.44 6.70
C SER A 146 12.56 -13.96 6.22
N GLY A 147 12.89 -12.70 6.53
CA GLY A 147 14.15 -12.06 6.13
C GLY A 147 14.16 -11.51 4.70
N ARG A 148 13.15 -11.80 3.89
CA ARG A 148 13.03 -11.32 2.51
C ARG A 148 12.17 -10.05 2.45
N HIS A 149 12.63 -9.06 1.69
CA HIS A 149 11.92 -7.78 1.51
C HIS A 149 10.69 -7.98 0.62
N TRP A 150 9.50 -7.73 1.18
CA TRP A 150 8.23 -7.81 0.46
C TRP A 150 7.79 -6.47 -0.13
N GLY A 151 8.07 -5.37 0.58
CA GLY A 151 7.61 -4.02 0.24
C GLY A 151 7.75 -3.08 1.42
N GLY A 152 7.01 -1.96 1.43
CA GLY A 152 7.08 -0.96 2.50
C GLY A 152 5.72 -0.66 3.10
N PHE A 153 5.70 -0.44 4.42
CA PHE A 153 4.59 0.22 5.09
C PHE A 153 4.86 1.72 5.07
N ARG A 154 3.93 2.51 4.53
CA ARG A 154 4.06 3.96 4.40
C ARG A 154 2.93 4.70 5.10
N ILE A 155 3.26 5.85 5.65
CA ILE A 155 2.31 6.84 6.13
C ILE A 155 2.51 8.13 5.37
N GLY A 156 1.40 8.77 5.04
CA GLY A 156 1.39 10.10 4.45
C GLY A 156 0.75 11.08 5.43
N TYR A 157 1.34 12.26 5.61
CA TYR A 157 0.77 13.31 6.45
C TYR A 157 1.05 14.73 5.95
N THR A 158 0.23 15.66 6.45
CA THR A 158 0.39 17.11 6.30
C THR A 158 0.72 17.72 7.66
N LEU A 159 1.31 18.91 7.68
CA LEU A 159 1.65 19.65 8.91
C LEU A 159 0.65 20.78 9.24
N GLU A 160 -0.52 20.77 8.59
CA GLU A 160 -1.62 21.71 8.84
C GLU A 160 -2.48 21.28 10.04
#